data_AF-A0A2U0A816-F1
#
_entry.id   AF-A0A2U0A816-F1
#
_cell.length_a   1.000
_cell.length_b   1.000
_cell.length_c   1.000
_cell.angle_alpha   90.00
_cell.angle_beta   90.00
_cell.angle_gamma   90.00
#
_symmetry.space_group_name_H-M   'P 1'
#
loop_
_entity.id
_entity.type
_entity.pdbx_description
1 polymer ?
#
loop_
_entity_poly.entity_id
_entity_poly.type
_entity_poly.pdbx_seq_one_letter_code
_entity_poly.pdbx_strand_id
1 'polypeptide(L)' 'MNRVWIHQEKRRYYRAHLQPDLFGTWTLTRCWGSLDSQHGQVRTELVASQGKGQQILAGINKRRANHGYRLAHSPV' A
#
# COMPACT_ATOMS: atom_id res chain seq x y z
N MET A 1 -1.08 9.31 3.63
CA MET A 1 0.16 8.90 2.92
C MET A 1 -0.14 7.77 1.95
N ASN A 2 0.12 7.99 0.66
CA ASN A 2 -0.10 7.02 -0.40
C ASN A 2 1.24 6.49 -0.93
N ARG A 3 1.37 5.17 -1.12
CA ARG A 3 2.55 4.53 -1.72
C ARG A 3 2.10 3.47 -2.70
N VAL A 4 2.77 3.42 -3.86
CA VAL A 4 2.55 2.40 -4.89
C VAL A 4 3.86 1.68 -5.13
N TRP A 5 3.78 0.36 -5.27
CA TRP A 5 4.89 -0.50 -5.64
C TRP A 5 4.52 -1.29 -6.89
N ILE A 6 5.47 -1.42 -7.81
CA ILE A 6 5.28 -2.07 -9.10
C ILE A 6 6.30 -3.20 -9.26
N HIS A 7 5.81 -4.38 -9.61
CA HIS A 7 6.63 -5.48 -10.10
C HIS A 7 6.48 -5.54 -11.62
N GLN A 8 7.47 -4.98 -12.34
CA GLN A 8 7.42 -4.83 -13.80
C GLN A 8 7.28 -6.18 -14.52
N GLU A 9 8.15 -7.14 -14.22
CA GLU A 9 8.18 -8.45 -14.90
C GLU A 9 6.89 -9.25 -14.73
N LYS A 10 6.35 -9.31 -13.50
CA LYS A 10 5.09 -10.02 -13.21
C LYS A 10 3.85 -9.21 -13.57
N ARG A 11 4.01 -7.98 -14.05
CA ARG A 11 2.93 -7.02 -14.33
C ARG A 11 1.97 -6.90 -13.14
N ARG A 12 2.47 -6.66 -11.92
CA ARG A 12 1.61 -6.51 -10.71
C ARG A 12 1.86 -5.20 -10.00
N TYR A 13 0.81 -4.66 -9.39
CA TYR A 13 0.90 -3.53 -8.48
C TYR A 13 0.55 -3.93 -7.04
N TYR A 14 1.06 -3.14 -6.11
CA TYR A 14 0.63 -3.10 -4.72
C TYR A 14 0.52 -1.63 -4.33
N ARG A 15 -0.59 -1.22 -3.72
CA ARG A 15 -0.81 0.15 -3.22
C ARG A 15 -1.15 0.09 -1.75
N ALA A 16 -0.66 1.04 -0.97
CA ALA A 16 -1.05 1.23 0.41
C ALA A 16 -1.35 2.70 0.68
N HIS A 17 -2.50 2.97 1.30
CA HIS A 17 -2.94 4.29 1.69
C HIS A 17 -3.24 4.32 3.19
N LEU A 18 -2.48 5.15 3.92
CA LEU A 18 -2.69 5.42 5.34
C LEU A 18 -3.36 6.79 5.49
N GLN A 19 -4.56 6.84 6.08
CA GLN A 19 -5.33 8.07 6.25
C GLN A 19 -6.12 8.05 7.57
N PRO A 20 -6.40 9.22 8.18
CA PRO A 20 -7.41 9.28 9.23
C PRO A 20 -8.81 9.05 8.63
N ASP A 21 -9.72 8.47 9.39
CA ASP A 21 -11.15 8.42 9.10
C ASP A 21 -11.89 9.64 9.69
N LEU A 22 -13.21 9.67 9.52
CA LEU A 22 -14.06 10.78 9.98
C LEU A 22 -14.10 10.94 11.50
N PHE A 23 -13.67 9.93 12.26
CA PHE A 23 -13.66 9.92 13.73
C PHE A 23 -12.25 10.09 14.30
N GLY A 24 -11.26 10.42 13.45
CA GLY A 24 -9.86 10.58 13.85
C GLY A 24 -9.12 9.26 14.11
N THR A 25 -9.74 8.10 13.81
CA THR A 25 -9.06 6.80 13.82
C THR A 25 -8.25 6.65 12.55
N TRP A 26 -7.12 5.95 12.60
CA TRP A 26 -6.32 5.73 11.38
C TRP A 26 -6.74 4.45 10.67
N THR A 27 -6.80 4.52 9.34
CA THR A 27 -7.10 3.40 8.46
C THR A 27 -5.94 3.14 7.51
N LEU A 28 -5.61 1.86 7.31
CA LEU A 28 -4.67 1.41 6.30
C LEU A 28 -5.40 0.58 5.25
N THR A 29 -5.54 1.16 4.06
CA THR A 29 -6.12 0.48 2.89
C THR A 29 -5.00 -0.05 2.01
N ARG A 30 -5.04 -1.33 1.67
CA ARG A 30 -4.07 -1.99 0.78
C ARG A 30 -4.79 -2.56 -0.42
N CYS A 31 -4.29 -2.30 -1.61
CA CYS A 31 -4.85 -2.83 -2.87
C CYS A 31 -3.75 -3.55 -3.66
N TRP A 32 -4.07 -4.65 -4.31
CA TRP A 32 -3.12 -5.33 -5.20
C TRP A 32 -3.83 -6.05 -6.33
N GLY A 33 -3.15 -6.19 -7.45
CA GLY A 33 -3.74 -6.76 -8.65
C GLY A 33 -2.74 -6.87 -9.79
N SER A 34 -3.26 -7.27 -10.95
CA SER A 34 -2.53 -7.18 -12.21
C SER A 34 -2.46 -5.72 -12.67
N LEU A 35 -1.43 -5.35 -13.42
CA LEU A 35 -1.38 -4.11 -14.19
C LEU A 35 -2.19 -4.19 -15.48
N ASP A 36 -2.56 -5.40 -15.90
CA ASP A 36 -3.23 -5.69 -17.16
C ASP A 36 -4.74 -5.90 -17.00
N SER A 37 -5.25 -5.88 -15.77
CA SER A 37 -6.67 -6.06 -15.50
C SER A 37 -7.16 -5.15 -14.37
N GLN A 38 -8.46 -4.86 -14.41
CA GLN A 38 -9.12 -4.10 -13.35
C GLN A 38 -9.44 -4.97 -12.12
N HIS A 39 -9.20 -6.29 -12.20
CA HIS A 39 -9.41 -7.20 -11.08
C HIS A 39 -8.27 -7.09 -10.07
N GLY A 40 -8.65 -6.82 -8.82
CA GLY A 40 -7.72 -6.73 -7.70
C GLY A 40 -8.42 -7.06 -6.40
N GLN A 41 -7.63 -7.10 -5.34
CA GLN A 41 -8.13 -7.26 -3.99
C GLN A 41 -7.84 -5.99 -3.21
N VAL A 42 -8.78 -5.63 -2.35
CA VAL A 42 -8.63 -4.53 -1.39
C VAL A 42 -8.78 -5.09 0.01
N ARG A 43 -7.97 -4.60 0.94
CA ARG A 43 -8.11 -4.88 2.36
C ARG A 43 -7.86 -3.60 3.16
N THR A 44 -8.86 -3.24 3.95
CA THR A 44 -8.80 -2.11 4.89
C THR A 44 -8.71 -2.65 6.30
N GLU A 45 -7.85 -2.04 7.12
CA GLU A 45 -7.75 -2.33 8.55
C GLU A 45 -7.60 -1.04 9.35
N LEU A 46 -8.14 -1.05 10.57
CA LEU A 46 -7.91 0.01 11.54
C LEU A 46 -6.49 -0.11 12.10
N VAL A 47 -5.83 1.03 12.29
CA VAL A 47 -4.53 1.11 12.93
C VAL A 47 -4.59 2.09 14.09
N ALA A 48 -3.97 1.70 15.21
CA ALA A 48 -4.11 2.41 16.48
C ALA A 48 -3.58 3.85 16.45
N SER A 49 -2.67 4.18 15.54
CA SER A 49 -2.13 5.53 15.40
C SER A 49 -1.46 5.72 14.04
N GLN A 50 -1.22 6.99 13.67
CA GLN A 50 -0.40 7.36 12.53
C GLN A 50 0.98 6.69 12.57
N GLY A 51 1.66 6.75 13.73
CA GLY A 51 2.99 6.18 13.92
C GLY A 51 3.01 4.67 13.69
N LYS A 52 2.00 3.95 14.20
CA LYS A 52 1.86 2.50 13.94
C LYS A 52 1.62 2.23 12.46
N GLY A 53 0.79 3.03 11.80
CA GLY A 53 0.57 2.96 10.35
C GLY A 53 1.86 3.18 9.55
N GLN A 54 2.70 4.14 9.94
CA GLN A 54 3.99 4.39 9.30
C GLN A 54 4.96 3.22 9.47
N GLN A 55 5.01 2.61 10.67
CA GLN A 55 5.80 1.40 10.90
C GLN A 55 5.35 0.24 10.00
N ILE A 56 4.04 0.04 9.84
CA ILE A 56 3.49 -0.98 8.94
C ILE A 56 3.88 -0.67 7.48
N LEU A 57 3.79 0.59 7.04
CA LEU A 57 4.21 1.02 5.70
C LEU A 57 5.72 0.77 5.45
N ALA A 58 6.57 0.97 6.46
CA ALA A 58 7.99 0.64 6.36
C ALA A 58 8.22 -0.87 6.23
N GLY A 59 7.48 -1.69 6.98
CA GLY A 59 7.49 -3.15 6.86
C GLY A 59 7.01 -3.64 5.49
N ILE A 60 5.93 -3.06 4.97
CA ILE A 60 5.45 -3.33 3.61
C ILE A 60 6.53 -2.98 2.59
N ASN A 61 7.18 -1.81 2.71
CA ASN A 61 8.23 -1.39 1.80
C ASN A 61 9.37 -2.41 1.73
N LYS A 62 9.91 -2.82 2.90
CA LYS A 62 10.96 -3.85 2.99
C LYS A 62 10.52 -5.16 2.34
N ARG A 63 9.32 -5.63 2.70
CA ARG A 63 8.78 -6.89 2.15
C ARG A 63 8.59 -6.82 0.63
N ARG A 64 8.03 -5.72 0.11
CA ARG A 64 7.80 -5.55 -1.34
C ARG A 64 9.12 -5.48 -2.10
N ALA A 65 10.12 -4.76 -1.59
CA ALA A 65 11.47 -4.73 -2.16
C ALA A 65 12.09 -6.13 -2.26
N ASN A 66 12.01 -6.94 -1.19
CA ASN A 66 12.50 -8.32 -1.19
C ASN A 66 11.78 -9.25 -2.19
N HIS A 67 10.58 -8.89 -2.63
CA HIS A 67 9.82 -9.63 -3.65
C HIS A 67 9.93 -9.02 -5.04
N GLY A 68 10.91 -8.15 -5.30
CA GLY A 68 11.18 -7.57 -6.63
C GLY A 68 10.26 -6.41 -7.02
N TYR A 69 9.42 -5.92 -6.11
CA TYR A 69 8.66 -4.70 -6.36
C TYR A 69 9.53 -3.46 -6.14
N ARG A 70 9.35 -2.45 -6.99
CA ARG A 70 9.99 -1.13 -6.84
C ARG A 70 8.94 -0.10 -6.45
N LEU A 71 9.30 0.82 -5.56
CA LEU A 71 8.44 1.93 -5.19
C LEU A 71 8.26 2.83 -6.44
N ALA A 72 7.02 2.97 -6.90
CA ALA A 72 6.66 3.93 -7.92
C ALA A 72 6.31 5.26 -7.25
N HIS A 73 6.76 6.36 -7.85
CA HIS A 73 6.43 7.70 -7.37
C HIS A 73 4.90 7.84 -7.31
N SER A 74 4.36 8.23 -6.15
CA SER A 74 2.95 8.56 -6.04
C SER A 74 2.76 9.88 -6.81
N PRO A 75 1.92 9.95 -7.87
CA PRO A 75 1.51 11.25 -8.36
C PRO A 75 0.81 11.96 -7.20
N VAL A 76 1.20 13.22 -7.03
CA VAL A 76 0.64 14.16 -6.07
C VAL A 76 -0.81 14.46 -6.46
#